data_AF-A0A2G2UUZ9-F1
#
_entry.id   AF-A0A2G2UUZ9-F1
#
_cell.length_a   1.000
_cell.length_b   1.000
_cell.length_c   1.000
_cell.angle_alpha   90.00
_cell.angle_beta   90.00
_cell.angle_gamma   90.00
#
_symmetry.space_group_name_H-M   'P 1'
#
loop_
_entity.id
_entity.type
_entity.pdbx_description
1 polymer ?
#
loop_
_entity_poly.entity_id
_entity_poly.type
_entity_poly.pdbx_seq_one_letter_code
_entity_poly.pdbx_strand_id
1 'polypeptide(L)'
;MCRIQLSAELGEVPLHGFYRRFIKDFSKIASPLCKLLEKDEKFDFNKDCLKAFECLKGKLIEAPIMVAPDWSLPFEVMCDASGVAVGAVLG
;
A
#
# COMPACT_ATOMS: atom_id res chain seq x y z
N MET A 1 -11.80 -5.61 -13.92
CA MET A 1 -11.28 -6.76 -13.16
C MET A 1 -9.95 -6.44 -12.44
N CYS A 2 -9.90 -5.33 -11.68
CA CYS A 2 -8.95 -5.02 -10.58
C CYS A 2 -9.28 -3.58 -10.10
N ARG A 3 -10.57 -3.39 -9.79
CA ARG A 3 -11.27 -2.15 -9.42
C ARG A 3 -12.55 -2.65 -8.77
N ILE A 4 -12.90 -2.13 -7.59
CA ILE A 4 -14.06 -2.55 -6.79
C ILE A 4 -13.98 -4.04 -6.38
N GLN A 5 -13.10 -4.34 -5.40
CA GLN A 5 -13.27 -5.43 -4.41
C GLN A 5 -12.25 -5.28 -3.26
N LEU A 6 -11.88 -4.04 -2.91
CA LEU A 6 -10.80 -3.71 -1.96
C LEU A 6 -11.10 -2.35 -1.28
N SER A 7 -12.37 -2.18 -0.89
CA SER A 7 -12.94 -0.89 -0.45
C SER A 7 -14.17 -1.07 0.45
N ALA A 8 -14.36 -2.25 1.03
CA ALA A 8 -15.58 -2.64 1.74
C ALA A 8 -15.32 -3.79 2.74
N GLU A 9 -14.57 -3.50 3.81
CA GLU A 9 -14.75 -4.19 5.11
C GLU A 9 -14.02 -3.46 6.25
N LEU A 10 -12.97 -2.68 5.95
CA LEU A 10 -12.43 -1.63 6.84
C LEU A 10 -12.61 -0.26 6.15
N GLY A 11 -13.30 0.65 6.82
CA GLY A 11 -13.67 1.96 6.29
C GLY A 11 -12.64 3.04 6.63
N GLU A 12 -11.41 2.93 6.11
CA GLU A 12 -10.32 3.89 6.37
C GLU A 12 -9.35 4.01 5.16
N VAL A 13 -8.35 4.89 5.28
CA VAL A 13 -7.64 5.62 4.21
C VAL A 13 -7.22 4.80 2.96
N PRO A 14 -7.45 5.29 1.71
CA PRO A 14 -7.02 4.62 0.47
C PRO A 14 -5.52 4.78 0.15
N LEU A 15 -4.64 4.51 1.13
CA LEU A 15 -3.16 4.60 1.04
C LEU A 15 -2.60 3.92 -0.23
N HIS A 16 -3.15 2.76 -0.58
CA HIS A 16 -2.81 1.99 -1.78
C HIS A 16 -3.02 2.75 -3.11
N GLY A 17 -3.87 3.78 -3.12
CA GLY A 17 -4.10 4.64 -4.29
C GLY A 17 -3.01 5.69 -4.49
N PHE A 18 -2.43 6.19 -3.39
CA PHE A 18 -1.41 7.25 -3.39
C PHE A 18 -0.10 6.76 -4.02
N TYR A 19 0.52 5.74 -3.41
CA TYR A 19 1.82 5.22 -3.82
C TYR A 19 1.83 4.55 -5.21
N ARG A 20 0.67 4.12 -5.71
CA ARG A 20 0.52 3.49 -7.04
C ARG A 20 1.00 4.38 -8.19
N ARG A 21 0.99 5.72 -8.02
CA ARG A 21 1.45 6.66 -9.06
C ARG A 21 2.97 6.63 -9.25
N PHE A 22 3.71 6.27 -8.20
CA PHE A 22 5.17 6.26 -8.19
C PHE A 22 5.76 4.87 -8.46
N ILE A 23 5.07 3.80 -8.03
CA ILE A 23 5.53 2.42 -8.24
C ILE A 23 5.18 1.91 -9.65
N LYS A 24 6.14 1.99 -10.58
CA LYS A 24 5.99 1.39 -11.92
C LYS A 24 5.71 -0.12 -11.81
N ASP A 25 4.70 -0.55 -12.58
CA ASP A 25 4.18 -1.93 -12.66
C ASP A 25 3.58 -2.48 -11.34
N PHE A 26 3.21 -1.60 -10.37
CA PHE A 26 2.63 -1.97 -9.06
C PHE A 26 1.63 -3.14 -9.10
N SER A 27 0.64 -3.10 -10.00
CA SER A 27 -0.41 -4.13 -10.08
C SER A 27 0.10 -5.53 -10.46
N LYS A 28 1.27 -5.65 -11.10
CA LYS A 28 1.93 -6.95 -11.36
C LYS A 28 2.65 -7.46 -10.12
N ILE A 29 3.32 -6.56 -9.40
CA ILE A 29 4.10 -6.88 -8.18
C ILE A 29 3.15 -7.24 -7.04
N ALA A 30 2.07 -6.49 -6.85
CA ALA A 30 1.06 -6.75 -5.83
C ALA A 30 0.16 -7.96 -6.14
N SER A 31 0.10 -8.45 -7.38
CA SER A 31 -0.81 -9.54 -7.80
C SER A 31 -0.79 -10.79 -6.91
N PRO A 32 0.37 -11.40 -6.55
CA PRO A 32 0.38 -12.53 -5.61
C PRO A 32 -0.12 -12.17 -4.21
N LEU A 33 0.07 -10.94 -3.73
CA LEU A 33 -0.46 -10.49 -2.44
C LEU A 33 -1.97 -10.22 -2.51
N CYS A 34 -2.49 -9.72 -3.63
CA CYS A 34 -3.93 -9.57 -3.84
C CYS A 34 -4.66 -10.92 -3.78
N LYS A 35 -4.06 -12.00 -4.28
CA LYS A 35 -4.63 -13.36 -4.19
C LYS A 35 -4.78 -13.87 -2.76
N LEU A 36 -3.89 -13.48 -1.84
CA LEU A 36 -4.03 -13.79 -0.41
C LEU A 36 -5.23 -13.09 0.26
N LEU A 37 -5.86 -12.15 -0.44
CA LEU A 37 -7.05 -11.41 -0.02
C LEU A 37 -8.29 -11.78 -0.86
N GLU A 38 -8.18 -12.73 -1.80
CA GLU A 38 -9.32 -13.23 -2.56
C GLU A 38 -10.14 -14.19 -1.67
N LYS A 39 -11.47 -14.03 -1.71
CA LYS A 39 -12.36 -14.84 -0.90
C LYS A 39 -12.29 -16.31 -1.34
N ASP A 40 -12.33 -17.20 -0.35
CA ASP A 40 -12.25 -18.66 -0.50
C ASP A 40 -10.90 -19.23 -0.99
N GLU A 41 -9.85 -18.40 -1.12
CA GLU A 41 -8.46 -18.87 -1.23
C GLU A 41 -7.84 -19.16 0.15
N LYS A 42 -6.85 -20.07 0.15
CA LYS A 42 -6.07 -20.39 1.36
C LYS A 42 -4.94 -19.38 1.52
N PHE A 43 -4.86 -18.75 2.69
CA PHE A 43 -3.73 -17.90 3.06
C PHE A 43 -2.43 -18.72 3.18
N ASP A 44 -1.66 -18.78 2.09
CA ASP A 44 -0.35 -19.42 2.01
C ASP A 44 0.71 -18.41 1.55
N PHE A 45 1.40 -17.79 2.52
CA PHE A 45 2.43 -16.77 2.26
C PHE A 45 3.72 -17.43 1.72
N ASN A 46 3.65 -17.85 0.47
CA ASN A 46 4.72 -18.57 -0.22
C ASN A 46 5.89 -17.67 -0.64
N LYS A 47 6.92 -18.28 -1.25
CA LYS A 47 8.16 -17.60 -1.66
C LYS A 47 7.94 -16.47 -2.67
N ASP A 48 6.88 -16.52 -3.48
CA ASP A 48 6.61 -15.47 -4.47
C ASP A 48 5.81 -14.31 -3.86
N CYS A 49 5.00 -14.58 -2.84
CA CYS A 49 4.43 -13.55 -1.97
C CYS A 49 5.52 -12.79 -1.21
N LEU A 50 6.53 -13.50 -0.67
CA LEU A 50 7.69 -12.87 -0.02
C LEU A 50 8.50 -12.00 -1.00
N LYS A 51 8.82 -12.50 -2.20
CA LYS A 51 9.52 -11.69 -3.23
C LYS A 51 8.73 -10.43 -3.60
N ALA A 52 7.41 -10.54 -3.76
CA ALA A 52 6.54 -9.41 -4.05
C ALA A 52 6.55 -8.38 -2.90
N PHE A 53 6.48 -8.84 -1.66
CA PHE A 53 6.49 -7.99 -0.48
C PHE A 53 7.83 -7.24 -0.30
N GLU A 54 8.98 -7.92 -0.43
CA GLU A 54 10.28 -7.24 -0.37
C GLU A 54 10.51 -6.32 -1.57
N CYS A 55 10.01 -6.65 -2.77
CA CYS A 55 10.06 -5.76 -3.93
C CYS A 55 9.19 -4.50 -3.73
N LEU A 56 8.02 -4.64 -3.08
CA LEU A 56 7.18 -3.49 -2.73
C LEU A 56 7.83 -2.63 -1.65
N LYS A 57 8.43 -3.21 -0.60
CA LYS A 57 9.22 -2.44 0.38
C LYS A 57 10.33 -1.64 -0.29
N GLY A 58 11.13 -2.30 -1.14
CA GLY A 58 12.22 -1.65 -1.88
C GLY A 58 11.72 -0.45 -2.68
N LYS A 59 10.63 -0.61 -3.44
CA LYS A 59 10.05 0.49 -4.22
C LYS A 59 9.34 1.55 -3.38
N LEU A 60 8.89 1.25 -2.16
CA LEU A 60 8.34 2.22 -1.20
C LEU A 60 9.43 3.08 -0.54
N ILE A 61 10.67 2.60 -0.46
CA ILE A 61 11.81 3.38 0.05
C ILE A 61 12.62 4.08 -1.04
N GLU A 62 12.29 3.88 -2.32
CA GLU A 62 12.89 4.57 -3.47
C GLU A 62 12.28 5.97 -3.68
N ALA A 63 13.10 6.91 -4.16
CA ALA A 63 12.60 8.20 -4.63
C ALA A 63 11.72 8.00 -5.89
N PRO A 64 10.58 8.70 -6.03
CA PRO A 64 10.18 9.88 -5.28
C PRO A 64 9.22 9.62 -4.09
N ILE A 65 9.16 8.40 -3.55
CA ILE A 65 8.22 8.09 -2.44
C ILE A 65 8.75 8.59 -1.10
N MET A 66 10.06 8.41 -0.84
CA MET A 66 10.75 9.15 0.22
C MET A 66 11.55 10.30 -0.39
N VAL A 67 11.00 11.50 -0.29
CA VAL A 67 11.67 12.79 -0.58
C VAL A 67 11.63 13.60 0.71
N ALA A 68 12.68 14.40 0.96
CA ALA A 68 12.68 15.29 2.13
C ALA A 68 11.59 16.36 1.98
N PRO A 69 10.75 16.61 3.01
CA PRO A 69 9.67 17.59 2.94
C PRO A 69 10.22 19.01 2.72
N ASP A 70 9.57 19.77 1.83
CA ASP A 70 9.85 21.20 1.64
C ASP A 70 9.12 22.03 2.70
N TRP A 71 9.87 22.51 3.69
CA TRP A 71 9.36 23.33 4.80
C TRP A 71 8.81 24.70 4.41
N SER A 72 8.89 25.09 3.13
CA SER A 72 8.22 26.29 2.59
C SER A 72 6.79 26.03 2.09
N LEU A 73 6.37 24.76 1.98
CA LEU A 73 5.05 24.36 1.51
C LEU A 73 4.16 23.85 2.66
N PRO A 74 2.82 23.97 2.54
CA PRO A 74 1.89 23.32 3.46
C PRO A 74 1.86 21.80 3.23
N PHE A 75 1.87 21.02 4.31
CA PHE A 75 1.79 19.56 4.26
C PHE A 75 0.36 19.04 4.46
N GLU A 76 0.05 17.89 3.88
CA GLU A 76 -1.15 17.12 4.21
C GLU A 76 -0.79 15.96 5.16
N VAL A 77 -1.57 15.79 6.25
CA VAL A 77 -1.38 14.67 7.18
C VAL A 77 -2.60 13.76 7.12
N MET A 78 -2.40 12.54 6.66
CA MET A 78 -3.45 11.50 6.61
C MET A 78 -3.25 10.55 7.78
N CYS A 79 -4.20 10.52 8.72
CA CYS A 79 -4.18 9.65 9.89
C CYS A 79 -5.22 8.51 9.78
N ASP A 80 -4.88 7.37 10.39
CA ASP A 80 -5.64 6.12 10.45
C ASP A 80 -5.69 5.68 11.93
N ALA A 81 -6.83 5.23 12.48
CA ALA A 81 -6.97 5.07 13.93
C ALA A 81 -7.95 3.97 14.37
N SER A 82 -7.42 2.75 14.54
CA SER A 82 -8.11 1.64 15.18
C SER A 82 -8.08 1.72 16.72
N GLY A 83 -8.96 0.98 17.39
CA GLY A 83 -8.97 0.85 18.86
C GLY A 83 -7.75 0.18 19.50
N VAL A 84 -6.72 -0.19 18.71
CA VAL A 84 -5.47 -0.82 19.17
C VAL A 84 -4.19 -0.19 18.58
N ALA A 85 -4.30 0.61 17.53
CA ALA A 85 -3.15 1.19 16.82
C ALA A 85 -3.55 2.42 15.99
N VAL A 86 -2.64 3.40 15.90
CA VAL A 86 -2.78 4.63 15.13
C VAL A 86 -1.66 4.70 14.09
N GLY A 87 -2.00 5.04 12.84
CA GLY A 87 -1.07 5.31 11.75
C GLY A 87 -1.15 6.76 11.28
N ALA A 88 -0.08 7.26 10.67
CA ALA A 88 -0.06 8.58 10.02
C ALA A 88 0.91 8.60 8.84
N VAL A 89 0.56 9.36 7.80
CA VAL A 89 1.38 9.63 6.61
C VAL A 89 1.42 11.14 6.35
N LEU A 90 2.59 11.64 6.00
CA LEU A 90 2.83 13.00 5.54
C LEU A 90 2.87 13.02 4.00
N GLY A 91 2.21 14.00 3.38
CA GLY A 91 2.18 14.25 1.94
C GLY A 91 2.44 15.71 1.58
#